data_AF-A0AAV0E4F3-F1
#
_entry.id   AF-A0AAV0E4F3-F1
#
_cell.length_a   1.000
_cell.length_b   1.000
_cell.length_c   1.000
_cell.angle_alpha   90.00
_cell.angle_beta   90.00
_cell.angle_gamma   90.00
#
_symmetry.space_group_name_H-M   'P 1'
#
loop_
_entity.id
_entity.type
_entity.pdbx_description
1 polymer ?
#
loop_
_entity_poly.entity_id
_entity_poly.type
_entity_poly.pdbx_seq_one_letter_code
_entity_poly.pdbx_strand_id
1 'polypeptide(L)'
;MEKKFWSMMLDVGGWLESQHFDEYLSYLRKRVLDESLSDVVVTTEFFSSFIDTNMDPKQELFPGLLDDLNKMMEGTSSTSYIKSWTGVKRLYFPHNIAETHWMAVRADFENNELVVFDSLRCFRSDDEIVRSLEPHRKWFGNVACILNGIVYDPEIMPLWNVKRPTVPQQTTSDCGVFTMKFIELDMVGKDFKELENMTESRMKQVRLLMAYSICKEFQETLNV
;
A
#
# COMPACT_ATOMS: atom_id res chain seq x y z
N MET A 1 7.70 21.28 1.34
CA MET A 1 6.52 20.93 0.51
C MET A 1 5.95 22.18 -0.14
N GLU A 2 5.47 22.03 -1.38
CA GLU A 2 4.94 23.13 -2.18
C GLU A 2 3.46 23.42 -1.89
N LYS A 3 2.99 24.61 -2.26
CA LYS A 3 1.58 25.00 -2.12
C LYS A 3 0.62 24.07 -2.88
N LYS A 4 1.04 23.57 -4.05
CA LYS A 4 0.24 22.67 -4.90
C LYS A 4 -0.12 21.37 -4.16
N PHE A 5 0.86 20.76 -3.49
CA PHE A 5 0.68 19.55 -2.68
C PHE A 5 -0.47 19.73 -1.68
N TRP A 6 -0.41 20.79 -0.86
CA TRP A 6 -1.45 21.02 0.14
C TRP A 6 -2.82 21.34 -0.45
N SER A 7 -2.87 22.10 -1.56
CA SER A 7 -4.14 22.38 -2.21
C SER A 7 -4.82 21.12 -2.73
N MET A 8 -4.06 20.17 -3.28
CA MET A 8 -4.62 18.90 -3.78
C MET A 8 -4.97 17.94 -2.64
N MET A 9 -4.14 17.90 -1.59
CA MET A 9 -4.43 17.09 -0.40
C MET A 9 -5.77 17.49 0.25
N LEU A 10 -6.07 18.79 0.28
CA LEU A 10 -7.28 19.33 0.90
C LEU A 10 -8.50 19.38 -0.03
N ASP A 11 -8.33 19.09 -1.33
CA ASP A 11 -9.40 19.15 -2.34
C ASP A 11 -10.26 17.88 -2.33
N VAL A 12 -11.53 17.99 -1.93
CA VAL A 12 -12.43 16.83 -1.88
C VAL A 12 -12.80 16.38 -3.28
N GLY A 13 -12.70 15.08 -3.55
CA GLY A 13 -12.80 14.52 -4.89
C GLY A 13 -11.55 14.76 -5.75
N GLY A 14 -10.55 15.47 -5.23
CA GLY A 14 -9.28 15.70 -5.89
C GLY A 14 -8.41 14.44 -5.92
N TRP A 15 -7.74 14.19 -7.03
CA TRP A 15 -6.82 13.07 -7.18
C TRP A 15 -5.58 13.24 -6.28
N LEU A 16 -5.18 12.19 -5.59
CA LEU A 16 -3.92 12.16 -4.86
C LEU A 16 -2.81 11.61 -5.76
N GLU A 17 -1.81 12.45 -6.05
CA GLU A 17 -0.59 12.10 -6.78
C GLU A 17 0.38 11.29 -5.90
N SER A 18 1.34 10.58 -6.52
CA SER A 18 2.36 9.74 -5.85
C SER A 18 3.03 10.40 -4.64
N GLN A 19 3.36 11.70 -4.73
CA GLN A 19 3.97 12.41 -3.60
C GLN A 19 3.07 12.40 -2.35
N HIS A 20 1.75 12.49 -2.49
CA HIS A 20 0.83 12.45 -1.34
C HIS A 20 0.86 11.08 -0.66
N PHE A 21 0.95 10.01 -1.46
CA PHE A 21 1.08 8.65 -0.95
C PHE A 21 2.41 8.46 -0.23
N ASP A 22 3.52 8.85 -0.85
CA ASP A 22 4.84 8.63 -0.24
C ASP A 22 4.98 9.33 1.11
N GLU A 23 4.50 10.57 1.23
CA GLU A 23 4.54 11.33 2.48
C GLU A 23 3.66 10.71 3.57
N TYR A 24 2.43 10.31 3.22
CA TYR A 24 1.53 9.71 4.20
C TYR A 24 1.93 8.28 4.57
N LEU A 25 2.40 7.47 3.62
CA LEU A 25 2.96 6.15 3.88
C LEU A 25 4.23 6.24 4.72
N SER A 26 5.04 7.30 4.57
CA SER A 26 6.18 7.57 5.47
C SER A 26 5.72 7.76 6.91
N TYR A 27 4.68 8.57 7.12
CA TYR A 27 4.03 8.70 8.43
C TYR A 27 3.50 7.36 8.97
N LEU A 28 2.86 6.53 8.13
CA LEU A 28 2.38 5.20 8.56
C LEU A 28 3.53 4.24 8.90
N ARG A 29 4.64 4.26 8.15
CA ARG A 29 5.84 3.47 8.44
C ARG A 29 6.45 3.86 9.78
N LYS A 30 6.56 5.15 10.08
CA LYS A 30 7.00 5.59 11.41
C LYS A 30 6.07 5.08 12.50
N ARG A 31 4.75 5.20 12.31
CA ARG A 31 3.78 4.66 13.27
C ARG A 31 3.90 3.16 13.51
N VAL A 32 4.20 2.38 12.48
CA VAL A 32 4.49 0.94 12.64
C VAL A 32 5.67 0.72 13.61
N LEU A 33 6.71 1.57 13.55
CA LEU A 33 7.84 1.53 14.48
C LEU A 33 7.45 2.02 15.88
N ASP A 34 6.83 3.18 15.98
CA ASP A 34 6.46 3.82 17.25
C ASP A 34 5.45 2.97 18.05
N GLU A 35 4.46 2.38 17.38
CA GLU A 35 3.46 1.49 17.97
C GLU A 35 3.96 0.03 18.09
N SER A 36 5.20 -0.25 17.69
CA SER A 36 5.84 -1.57 17.76
C SER A 36 5.03 -2.69 17.09
N LEU A 37 4.42 -2.41 15.93
CA LEU A 37 3.66 -3.37 15.15
C LEU A 37 4.64 -4.35 14.46
N SER A 38 5.09 -5.37 15.19
CA SER A 38 6.18 -6.24 14.77
C SER A 38 5.85 -7.09 13.54
N ASP A 39 4.59 -7.48 13.35
CA ASP A 39 4.11 -8.34 12.28
C ASP A 39 3.66 -7.57 11.02
N VAL A 40 3.73 -6.24 11.04
CA VAL A 40 3.25 -5.37 9.96
C VAL A 40 4.40 -4.68 9.25
N VAL A 41 4.29 -4.53 7.92
CA VAL A 41 5.09 -3.63 7.09
C VAL A 41 4.17 -2.77 6.23
N VAL A 42 4.53 -1.51 6.04
CA VAL A 42 3.93 -0.60 5.05
C VAL A 42 5.03 -0.22 4.06
N THR A 43 4.79 -0.33 2.75
CA THR A 43 5.80 -0.04 1.71
C THR A 43 5.71 1.41 1.23
N THR A 44 6.50 1.76 0.21
CA THR A 44 6.35 3.00 -0.56
C THR A 44 5.24 2.89 -1.60
N GLU A 45 4.88 4.00 -2.25
CA GLU A 45 3.90 4.00 -3.34
C GLU A 45 4.42 3.21 -4.55
N PHE A 46 5.69 3.41 -4.92
CA PHE A 46 6.32 2.77 -6.07
C PHE A 46 6.49 1.25 -5.96
N PHE A 47 6.26 0.67 -4.78
CA PHE A 47 6.46 -0.76 -4.53
C PHE A 47 5.68 -1.64 -5.52
N SER A 48 4.43 -1.29 -5.85
CA SER A 48 3.66 -2.05 -6.85
C SER A 48 4.35 -2.02 -8.21
N SER A 49 4.74 -0.84 -8.69
CA SER A 49 5.41 -0.70 -9.99
C SER A 49 6.76 -1.41 -10.04
N PHE A 50 7.46 -1.51 -8.90
CA PHE A 50 8.70 -2.28 -8.83
C PHE A 50 8.46 -3.76 -9.11
N ILE A 51 7.38 -4.32 -8.56
CA ILE A 51 6.98 -5.71 -8.84
C ILE A 51 6.57 -5.84 -10.30
N ASP A 52 5.68 -4.96 -10.79
CA ASP A 52 5.17 -5.01 -12.16
C ASP A 52 6.32 -4.98 -13.19
N THR A 53 7.32 -4.14 -12.95
CA THR A 53 8.50 -3.98 -13.81
C THR A 53 9.41 -5.22 -13.78
N ASN A 54 9.71 -5.76 -12.59
CA ASN A 54 10.59 -6.95 -12.47
C ASN A 54 9.94 -8.24 -12.99
N MET A 55 8.62 -8.30 -13.00
CA MET A 55 7.85 -9.48 -13.39
C MET A 55 7.34 -9.42 -14.84
N ASP A 56 7.55 -8.31 -15.55
CA ASP A 56 7.20 -8.18 -16.96
C ASP A 56 8.22 -8.95 -17.82
N PRO A 57 7.82 -10.05 -18.50
CA PRO A 57 8.73 -10.83 -19.33
C PRO A 57 9.24 -10.07 -20.56
N LYS A 58 8.64 -8.92 -20.90
CA LYS A 58 9.06 -8.05 -22.01
C LYS A 58 10.09 -7.02 -21.59
N GLN A 59 10.30 -6.80 -20.30
CA GLN A 59 11.30 -5.88 -19.80
C GLN A 59 12.58 -6.64 -19.47
N GLU A 60 13.72 -6.03 -19.77
CA GLU A 60 14.98 -6.53 -19.27
C GLU A 60 14.98 -6.38 -17.75
N LEU A 61 15.31 -7.45 -17.03
CA LEU A 61 15.50 -7.42 -15.59
C LEU A 61 16.49 -6.30 -15.25
N PHE A 62 16.04 -5.30 -14.49
CA PHE A 62 16.89 -4.22 -13.99
C PHE A 62 17.49 -4.67 -12.66
N PRO A 63 18.78 -5.06 -12.59
CA PRO A 63 19.33 -5.64 -11.36
C PRO A 63 19.27 -4.70 -10.16
N GLY A 64 19.34 -3.39 -10.38
CA GLY A 64 19.18 -2.38 -9.33
C GLY A 64 17.81 -2.38 -8.68
N LEU A 65 16.75 -2.70 -9.43
CA LEU A 65 15.39 -2.74 -8.89
C LEU A 65 15.17 -3.95 -7.99
N LEU A 66 15.76 -5.09 -8.34
CA LEU A 66 15.77 -6.28 -7.49
C LEU A 66 16.59 -6.05 -6.22
N ASP A 67 17.73 -5.37 -6.32
CA ASP A 67 18.55 -4.96 -5.18
C ASP A 67 17.77 -4.02 -4.23
N ASP A 68 17.03 -3.06 -4.77
CA ASP A 68 16.17 -2.18 -3.96
C ASP A 68 15.05 -2.95 -3.25
N LEU A 69 14.42 -3.93 -3.90
CA LEU A 69 13.44 -4.81 -3.26
C LEU A 69 14.07 -5.65 -2.15
N ASN A 70 15.26 -6.21 -2.37
CA ASN A 70 15.99 -6.97 -1.35
C ASN A 70 16.34 -6.08 -0.15
N LYS A 71 16.83 -4.87 -0.39
CA LYS A 71 17.10 -3.89 0.67
C LYS A 71 15.84 -3.50 1.45
N MET A 72 14.68 -3.40 0.78
CA MET A 72 13.40 -3.19 1.48
C MET A 72 13.05 -4.36 2.39
N MET A 73 13.22 -5.61 1.91
CA MET A 73 12.97 -6.83 2.70
C MET A 73 13.91 -6.96 3.90
N GLU A 74 15.18 -6.61 3.72
CA GLU A 74 16.20 -6.63 4.77
C GLU A 74 16.04 -5.47 5.76
N GLY A 75 15.29 -4.42 5.40
CA GLY A 75 15.19 -3.20 6.19
C GLY A 75 16.43 -2.31 6.10
N THR A 76 17.21 -2.45 5.03
CA THR A 76 18.47 -1.71 4.76
C THR A 76 18.33 -0.66 3.67
N SER A 77 17.13 -0.52 3.07
CA SER A 77 16.81 0.53 2.11
C SER A 77 16.97 1.93 2.73
N SER A 78 17.34 2.91 1.90
CA SER A 78 17.39 4.33 2.30
C SER A 78 16.01 4.97 2.50
N THR A 79 14.93 4.21 2.24
CA THR A 79 13.55 4.65 2.48
C THR A 79 13.31 4.92 3.96
N SER A 80 12.77 6.10 4.28
CA SER A 80 12.46 6.49 5.66
C SER A 80 11.57 5.46 6.37
N TYR A 81 11.98 5.12 7.60
CA TYR A 81 11.24 4.27 8.54
C TYR A 81 10.96 2.85 8.02
N ILE A 82 11.77 2.34 7.08
CA ILE A 82 11.67 0.95 6.63
C ILE A 82 12.11 -0.01 7.75
N LYS A 83 11.49 -1.18 7.82
CA LYS A 83 11.87 -2.26 8.73
C LYS A 83 12.05 -3.57 7.98
N SER A 84 12.85 -4.47 8.56
CA SER A 84 13.01 -5.83 8.06
C SER A 84 11.69 -6.58 8.04
N TRP A 85 11.53 -7.47 7.05
CA TRP A 85 10.34 -8.30 6.89
C TRP A 85 10.39 -9.59 7.71
N THR A 86 11.43 -9.75 8.53
CA THR A 86 11.56 -10.88 9.46
C THR A 86 10.35 -10.96 10.38
N GLY A 87 9.61 -12.07 10.32
CA GLY A 87 8.40 -12.29 11.13
C GLY A 87 7.16 -11.50 10.71
N VAL A 88 7.17 -10.89 9.51
CA VAL A 88 6.01 -10.18 8.97
C VAL A 88 4.89 -11.16 8.62
N LYS A 89 3.68 -10.76 8.97
CA LYS A 89 2.42 -11.45 8.62
C LYS A 89 1.61 -10.66 7.62
N ARG A 90 1.67 -9.32 7.68
CA ARG A 90 0.86 -8.42 6.88
C ARG A 90 1.73 -7.31 6.28
N LEU A 91 1.73 -7.20 4.96
CA LEU A 91 2.40 -6.12 4.24
C LEU A 91 1.39 -5.32 3.44
N TYR A 92 1.44 -3.99 3.53
CA TYR A 92 0.51 -3.08 2.87
C TYR A 92 1.19 -2.23 1.81
N PHE A 93 0.52 -2.09 0.66
CA PHE A 93 0.94 -1.22 -0.43
C PHE A 93 -0.28 -0.67 -1.18
N PRO A 94 -0.21 0.55 -1.73
CA PRO A 94 -1.19 1.02 -2.69
C PRO A 94 -0.95 0.37 -4.05
N HIS A 95 -2.02 0.12 -4.79
CA HIS A 95 -1.96 -0.35 -6.18
C HIS A 95 -2.86 0.55 -7.04
N ASN A 96 -2.30 1.12 -8.10
CA ASN A 96 -3.06 1.89 -9.08
C ASN A 96 -3.38 1.03 -10.29
N ILE A 97 -4.64 0.59 -10.40
CA ILE A 97 -5.04 -0.21 -11.55
C ILE A 97 -5.22 0.67 -12.78
N ALA A 98 -4.39 0.39 -13.80
CA ALA A 98 -4.39 1.10 -15.08
C ALA A 98 -4.29 2.63 -14.95
N GLU A 99 -3.58 3.13 -13.93
CA GLU A 99 -3.37 4.56 -13.67
C GLU A 99 -4.68 5.37 -13.47
N THR A 100 -5.79 4.69 -13.13
CA THR A 100 -7.13 5.30 -13.07
C THR A 100 -7.81 5.16 -11.72
N HIS A 101 -7.35 4.25 -10.86
CA HIS A 101 -8.02 3.94 -9.60
C HIS A 101 -7.06 3.37 -8.58
N TRP A 102 -6.98 4.00 -7.41
CA TRP A 102 -6.18 3.54 -6.29
C TRP A 102 -6.95 2.54 -5.43
N MET A 103 -6.26 1.47 -5.03
CA MET A 103 -6.74 0.48 -4.07
C MET A 103 -5.66 0.18 -3.03
N ALA A 104 -6.08 -0.20 -1.83
CA ALA A 104 -5.16 -0.73 -0.83
C ALA A 104 -5.06 -2.23 -0.98
N VAL A 105 -3.84 -2.76 -0.95
CA VAL A 105 -3.58 -4.20 -0.99
C VAL A 105 -2.83 -4.60 0.26
N ARG A 106 -3.34 -5.64 0.93
CA ARG A 106 -2.65 -6.36 2.00
C ARG A 106 -2.17 -7.70 1.46
N ALA A 107 -0.86 -7.91 1.44
CA ALA A 107 -0.28 -9.25 1.35
C ALA A 107 -0.36 -9.92 2.72
N ASP A 108 -1.15 -10.99 2.79
CA ASP A 108 -1.37 -11.84 3.96
C ASP A 108 -0.51 -13.10 3.85
N PHE A 109 0.62 -13.11 4.54
CA PHE A 109 1.56 -14.25 4.54
C PHE A 109 1.05 -15.45 5.33
N GLU A 110 0.07 -15.28 6.22
CA GLU A 110 -0.51 -16.40 6.97
C GLU A 110 -1.47 -17.21 6.08
N ASN A 111 -2.19 -16.53 5.18
CA ASN A 111 -3.18 -17.15 4.31
C ASN A 111 -2.71 -17.32 2.84
N ASN A 112 -1.55 -16.74 2.47
CA ASN A 112 -1.07 -16.63 1.09
C ASN A 112 -2.07 -15.91 0.17
N GLU A 113 -2.51 -14.74 0.60
CA GLU A 113 -3.56 -13.97 -0.09
C GLU A 113 -3.17 -12.51 -0.29
N LEU A 114 -3.58 -11.96 -1.43
CA LEU A 114 -3.66 -10.52 -1.66
C LEU A 114 -5.09 -10.08 -1.38
N VAL A 115 -5.29 -9.35 -0.28
CA VAL A 115 -6.58 -8.79 0.11
C VAL A 115 -6.67 -7.36 -0.40
N VAL A 116 -7.62 -7.10 -1.30
CA VAL A 116 -7.81 -5.82 -1.99
C VAL A 116 -8.98 -5.08 -1.37
N PHE A 117 -8.68 -3.96 -0.70
CA PHE A 117 -9.68 -3.05 -0.20
C PHE A 117 -9.98 -1.99 -1.25
N ASP A 118 -11.14 -2.13 -1.88
CA ASP A 118 -11.55 -1.31 -3.02
C ASP A 118 -12.80 -0.49 -2.69
N SER A 119 -12.63 0.84 -2.63
CA SER A 119 -13.72 1.78 -2.38
C SER A 119 -14.63 2.03 -3.58
N LEU A 120 -14.31 1.54 -4.78
CA LEU A 120 -15.13 1.72 -5.99
C LEU A 120 -15.33 0.39 -6.71
N ARG A 121 -15.95 -0.57 -6.02
CA ARG A 121 -16.10 -1.94 -6.51
C ARG A 121 -16.82 -2.04 -7.86
N CYS A 122 -17.77 -1.14 -8.13
CA CYS A 122 -18.53 -1.12 -9.37
C CYS A 122 -17.70 -0.75 -10.62
N PHE A 123 -16.51 -0.18 -10.45
CA PHE A 123 -15.70 0.31 -11.57
C PHE A 123 -14.94 -0.78 -12.31
N ARG A 124 -14.58 -1.87 -11.60
CA ARG A 124 -13.79 -2.99 -12.15
C ARG A 124 -14.35 -4.33 -11.72
N SER A 125 -14.33 -5.31 -12.61
CA SER A 125 -14.67 -6.70 -12.29
C SER A 125 -13.59 -7.38 -11.45
N ASP A 126 -13.96 -8.44 -10.73
CA ASP A 126 -12.99 -9.21 -9.92
C ASP A 126 -11.89 -9.82 -10.82
N ASP A 127 -12.23 -10.25 -12.05
CA ASP A 127 -11.25 -10.77 -13.02
C ASP A 127 -10.22 -9.74 -13.47
N GLU A 128 -10.61 -8.46 -13.62
CA GLU A 128 -9.68 -7.38 -13.93
C GLU A 128 -8.69 -7.14 -12.79
N ILE A 129 -9.17 -7.16 -11.55
CA ILE A 129 -8.33 -7.02 -10.35
C ILE A 129 -7.35 -8.19 -10.22
N VAL A 130 -7.84 -9.43 -10.40
CA VAL A 130 -6.99 -10.62 -10.38
C VAL A 130 -5.91 -10.53 -11.43
N ARG A 131 -6.26 -10.12 -12.65
CA ARG A 131 -5.31 -9.98 -13.76
C ARG A 131 -4.27 -8.89 -13.50
N SER A 132 -4.66 -7.76 -12.91
CA SER A 132 -3.70 -6.68 -12.61
C SER A 132 -2.71 -7.07 -11.52
N LEU A 133 -3.09 -7.96 -10.60
CA LEU A 133 -2.24 -8.45 -9.50
C LEU A 133 -1.50 -9.75 -9.82
N GLU A 134 -1.62 -10.30 -11.02
CA GLU A 134 -0.94 -11.54 -11.42
C GLU A 134 0.59 -11.50 -11.20
N PRO A 135 1.30 -10.39 -11.51
CA PRO A 135 2.71 -10.23 -11.15
C PRO A 135 2.97 -10.38 -9.66
N HIS A 136 2.16 -9.71 -8.82
CA HIS A 136 2.27 -9.72 -7.36
C HIS A 136 2.00 -11.10 -6.79
N ARG A 137 1.01 -11.84 -7.31
CA ARG A 137 0.68 -13.19 -6.84
C ARG A 137 1.87 -14.16 -6.96
N LYS A 138 2.62 -14.05 -8.05
CA LYS A 138 3.84 -14.83 -8.28
C LYS A 138 4.99 -14.35 -7.40
N TRP A 139 5.18 -13.04 -7.34
CA TRP A 139 6.28 -12.43 -6.60
C TRP A 139 6.17 -12.69 -5.09
N PHE A 140 4.98 -12.50 -4.50
CA PHE A 140 4.75 -12.83 -3.09
C PHE A 140 4.86 -14.33 -2.78
N GLY A 141 4.54 -15.20 -3.74
CA GLY A 141 4.83 -16.63 -3.65
C GLY A 141 6.33 -16.91 -3.43
N ASN A 142 7.19 -16.24 -4.19
CA ASN A 142 8.64 -16.34 -4.03
C ASN A 142 9.12 -15.74 -2.70
N VAL A 143 8.65 -14.54 -2.35
CA VAL A 143 9.01 -13.90 -1.07
C VAL A 143 8.62 -14.78 0.11
N ALA A 144 7.44 -15.40 0.10
CA ALA A 144 7.01 -16.30 1.16
C ALA A 144 7.97 -17.49 1.32
N CYS A 145 8.50 -18.05 0.23
CA CYS A 145 9.54 -19.08 0.29
C CYS A 145 10.81 -18.55 0.97
N ILE A 146 11.30 -17.39 0.53
CA ILE A 146 12.52 -16.76 1.06
C ILE A 146 12.38 -16.53 2.57
N LEU A 147 11.27 -15.95 3.02
CA LEU A 147 11.03 -15.66 4.44
C LEU A 147 10.93 -16.92 5.31
N ASN A 148 10.55 -18.06 4.72
CA ASN A 148 10.48 -19.35 5.40
C ASN A 148 11.73 -20.23 5.19
N GLY A 149 12.77 -19.74 4.49
CA GLY A 149 13.97 -20.51 4.17
C GLY A 149 13.71 -21.69 3.21
N ILE A 150 12.67 -21.60 2.40
CA ILE A 150 12.25 -22.60 1.41
C ILE A 150 12.78 -22.19 0.02
N VAL A 151 13.20 -23.16 -0.79
CA VAL A 151 13.56 -22.92 -2.19
C VAL A 151 12.28 -22.75 -3.01
N TYR A 152 12.14 -21.63 -3.71
CA TYR A 152 10.99 -21.38 -4.57
C TYR A 152 11.03 -22.28 -5.82
N ASP A 153 9.90 -22.95 -6.08
CA ASP A 153 9.67 -23.74 -7.28
C ASP A 153 8.37 -23.26 -7.97
N PRO A 154 8.46 -22.59 -9.13
CA PRO A 154 7.31 -22.05 -9.83
C PRO A 154 6.37 -23.11 -10.43
N GLU A 155 6.80 -24.37 -10.56
CA GLU A 155 5.98 -25.43 -11.17
C GLU A 155 5.01 -26.06 -10.17
N ILE A 156 5.35 -26.02 -8.87
CA ILE A 156 4.58 -26.67 -7.81
C ILE A 156 3.94 -25.68 -6.83
N MET A 157 4.44 -24.45 -6.75
CA MET A 157 3.93 -23.48 -5.79
C MET A 157 2.64 -22.83 -6.30
N PRO A 158 1.54 -22.90 -5.54
CA PRO A 158 0.29 -22.28 -5.95
C PRO A 158 0.44 -20.75 -5.95
N LEU A 159 -0.18 -20.11 -6.93
CA LEU A 159 -0.34 -18.66 -6.92
C LEU A 159 -1.10 -18.23 -5.68
N TRP A 160 -0.66 -17.14 -5.07
CA TRP A 160 -1.40 -16.50 -3.99
C TRP A 160 -2.84 -16.18 -4.43
N ASN A 161 -3.82 -16.36 -3.56
CA ASN A 161 -5.21 -16.03 -3.91
C ASN A 161 -5.42 -14.51 -3.89
N VAL A 162 -6.42 -14.02 -4.61
CA VAL A 162 -6.86 -12.62 -4.50
C VAL A 162 -8.24 -12.60 -3.88
N LYS A 163 -8.40 -11.84 -2.80
CA LYS A 163 -9.69 -11.59 -2.15
C LYS A 163 -10.05 -10.12 -2.25
N ARG A 164 -11.29 -9.81 -2.59
CA ARG A 164 -11.83 -8.44 -2.64
C ARG A 164 -13.04 -8.33 -1.72
N PRO A 165 -12.84 -8.18 -0.40
CA PRO A 165 -13.96 -8.03 0.53
C PRO A 165 -14.77 -6.77 0.24
N THR A 166 -16.05 -6.79 0.62
CA THR A 166 -16.87 -5.58 0.60
C THR A 166 -16.42 -4.64 1.72
N VAL A 167 -15.98 -3.45 1.35
CA VAL A 167 -15.55 -2.36 2.24
C VAL A 167 -16.42 -1.12 2.00
N PRO A 168 -16.34 -0.08 2.84
CA PRO A 168 -17.03 1.18 2.57
C PRO A 168 -16.73 1.71 1.17
N GLN A 169 -17.80 2.06 0.44
CA GLN A 169 -17.70 2.51 -0.95
C GLN A 169 -17.73 4.03 -1.01
N GLN A 170 -16.88 4.60 -1.87
CA GLN A 170 -16.83 6.03 -2.13
C GLN A 170 -18.03 6.48 -2.97
N THR A 171 -18.48 7.71 -2.74
CA THR A 171 -19.47 8.40 -3.59
C THR A 171 -18.86 9.56 -4.36
N THR A 172 -17.59 9.83 -4.11
CA THR A 172 -16.77 10.90 -4.68
C THR A 172 -15.48 10.29 -5.25
N SER A 173 -14.69 11.07 -5.99
CA SER A 173 -13.43 10.60 -6.61
C SER A 173 -12.25 10.49 -5.63
N ASP A 174 -12.50 10.16 -4.35
CA ASP A 174 -11.52 10.16 -3.25
C ASP A 174 -10.80 8.81 -3.05
N CYS A 175 -10.62 8.01 -4.11
CA CYS A 175 -10.07 6.64 -4.00
C CYS A 175 -8.69 6.58 -3.31
N GLY A 176 -7.85 7.59 -3.53
CA GLY A 176 -6.56 7.70 -2.85
C GLY A 176 -6.69 7.90 -1.34
N VAL A 177 -7.67 8.68 -0.89
CA VAL A 177 -7.95 8.86 0.56
C VAL A 177 -8.43 7.56 1.17
N PHE A 178 -9.40 6.89 0.52
CA PHE A 178 -9.89 5.59 0.99
C PHE A 178 -8.77 4.55 1.05
N THR A 179 -7.93 4.47 0.01
CA THR A 179 -6.76 3.57 -0.02
C THR A 179 -5.87 3.78 1.19
N MET A 180 -5.43 5.01 1.45
CA MET A 180 -4.54 5.30 2.57
C MET A 180 -5.20 5.03 3.94
N LYS A 181 -6.50 5.32 4.06
CA LYS A 181 -7.27 5.08 5.28
C LYS A 181 -7.54 3.60 5.54
N PHE A 182 -7.74 2.78 4.51
CA PHE A 182 -7.84 1.33 4.66
C PHE A 182 -6.53 0.75 5.21
N ILE A 183 -5.38 1.18 4.67
CA ILE A 183 -4.07 0.77 5.19
C ILE A 183 -3.92 1.19 6.66
N GLU A 184 -4.19 2.46 6.97
CA GLU A 184 -4.04 3.01 8.33
C GLU A 184 -4.90 2.27 9.36
N LEU A 185 -6.12 1.86 9.01
CA LEU A 185 -7.03 1.17 9.92
C LEU A 185 -6.71 -0.31 10.03
N ASP A 186 -6.49 -1.00 8.90
CA ASP A 186 -6.26 -2.45 8.89
C ASP A 186 -4.92 -2.83 9.54
N MET A 187 -3.89 -1.96 9.40
CA MET A 187 -2.58 -2.21 10.03
C MET A 187 -2.66 -2.35 11.55
N VAL A 188 -3.59 -1.62 12.20
CA VAL A 188 -3.86 -1.71 13.64
C VAL A 188 -5.08 -2.57 13.99
N GLY A 189 -5.65 -3.29 13.02
CA GLY A 189 -6.78 -4.20 13.24
C GLY A 189 -8.11 -3.50 13.55
N LYS A 190 -8.28 -2.24 13.11
CA LYS A 190 -9.56 -1.52 13.23
C LYS A 190 -10.45 -1.80 12.04
N ASP A 191 -11.76 -1.85 12.29
CA ASP A 191 -12.75 -1.90 11.22
C ASP A 191 -12.84 -0.58 10.45
N PHE A 192 -13.55 -0.60 9.31
CA PHE A 192 -13.67 0.56 8.42
C PHE A 192 -14.93 1.39 8.65
N LYS A 193 -15.64 1.24 9.78
CA LYS A 193 -16.93 1.94 10.00
C LYS A 193 -16.80 3.45 9.91
N GLU A 194 -15.65 4.02 10.28
CA GLU A 194 -15.40 5.45 10.16
C GLU A 194 -15.41 5.97 8.71
N LEU A 195 -15.31 5.07 7.73
CA LEU A 195 -15.34 5.38 6.30
C LEU A 195 -16.73 5.17 5.67
N GLU A 196 -17.69 4.60 6.40
CA GLU A 196 -19.07 4.43 5.92
C GLU A 196 -19.83 5.76 5.84
N ASN A 197 -20.71 5.87 4.84
CA ASN A 197 -21.58 7.02 4.64
C ASN A 197 -20.81 8.36 4.67
N MET A 198 -19.68 8.39 3.96
CA MET A 198 -18.79 9.54 3.92
C MET A 198 -19.49 10.72 3.23
N THR A 199 -19.71 11.80 3.98
CA THR A 199 -20.19 13.07 3.40
C THR A 199 -19.01 13.91 2.95
N GLU A 200 -19.25 14.89 2.07
CA GLU A 200 -18.21 15.83 1.66
C GLU A 200 -17.56 16.53 2.87
N SER A 201 -18.35 16.92 3.88
CA SER A 201 -17.84 17.56 5.10
C SER A 201 -16.95 16.62 5.93
N ARG A 202 -17.31 15.34 6.06
CA ARG A 202 -16.46 14.34 6.72
C ARG A 202 -15.19 14.07 5.92
N MET A 203 -15.28 14.03 4.59
CA MET A 203 -14.11 13.86 3.72
C MET A 203 -13.13 15.04 3.85
N LYS A 204 -13.64 16.29 3.94
CA LYS A 204 -12.80 17.47 4.25
C LYS A 204 -12.03 17.28 5.56
N GLN A 205 -12.69 16.77 6.60
CA GLN A 205 -12.05 16.52 7.90
C GLN A 205 -11.00 15.42 7.81
N VAL A 206 -11.28 14.31 7.13
CA VAL A 206 -10.31 13.22 6.92
C VAL A 206 -9.07 13.73 6.20
N ARG A 207 -9.25 14.43 5.08
CA ARG A 207 -8.14 15.05 4.32
C ARG A 207 -7.32 16.03 5.15
N LEU A 208 -8.00 16.88 5.94
CA LEU A 208 -7.33 17.80 6.85
C LEU A 208 -6.51 17.07 7.93
N LEU A 209 -7.04 16.00 8.51
CA LEU A 209 -6.33 15.20 9.52
C LEU A 209 -5.12 14.49 8.90
N MET A 210 -5.24 13.95 7.69
CA MET A 210 -4.11 13.36 6.98
C MET A 210 -3.03 14.42 6.68
N ALA A 211 -3.42 15.61 6.22
CA ALA A 211 -2.50 16.72 6.01
C ALA A 211 -1.79 17.14 7.32
N TYR A 212 -2.55 17.20 8.43
CA TYR A 212 -2.01 17.48 9.75
C TYR A 212 -0.99 16.43 10.20
N SER A 213 -1.28 15.13 10.02
CA SER A 213 -0.35 14.04 10.32
C SER A 213 0.97 14.18 9.58
N ILE A 214 0.92 14.50 8.28
CA ILE A 214 2.11 14.78 7.47
C ILE A 214 2.86 15.99 8.05
N CYS A 215 2.19 17.13 8.23
CA CYS A 215 2.81 18.34 8.79
C CYS A 215 3.50 18.11 10.14
N LYS A 216 2.83 17.38 11.05
CA LYS A 216 3.36 17.07 12.37
C LYS A 216 4.65 16.25 12.26
N GLU A 217 4.67 15.27 11.37
CA GLU A 217 5.86 14.46 11.09
C GLU A 217 7.04 15.29 10.59
N PHE A 218 6.78 16.21 9.65
CA PHE A 218 7.80 17.13 9.15
C PHE A 218 8.35 18.07 10.21
N GLN A 219 7.53 18.48 11.19
CA GLN A 219 8.02 19.33 12.28
C GLN A 219 8.90 18.57 13.26
N GLU A 220 8.53 17.33 13.60
CA GLU A 220 9.33 16.50 14.50
C GLU A 220 10.72 16.17 13.90
N THR A 221 10.80 15.93 12.59
CA THR A 221 12.07 15.67 11.89
C THR A 221 12.98 16.90 11.77
N LEU A 222 12.44 18.12 11.76
CA LEU A 222 13.23 19.37 11.73
C LEU A 222 13.75 19.82 13.10
N ASN A 223 13.21 19.27 14.18
CA ASN A 223 13.58 19.61 15.56
C ASN A 223 14.62 18.65 16.17
N VAL A 224 15.24 17.80 15.34
CA VAL A 224 16.35 16.88 15.67
C VAL A 224 17.61 17.36 14.98
#